data_AF-A0A957D7B4-F1
#
_entry.id   AF-A0A957D7B4-F1
#
_cell.length_a   1.000
_cell.length_b   1.000
_cell.length_c   1.000
_cell.angle_alpha   90.00
_cell.angle_beta   90.00
_cell.angle_gamma   90.00
#
_symmetry.space_group_name_H-M   'P 1'
#
loop_
_entity.id
_entity.type
_entity.pdbx_description
1 polymer ?
#
loop_
_entity_poly.entity_id
_entity_poly.type
_entity_poly.pdbx_seq_one_letter_code
_entity_poly.pdbx_strand_id
1 'polypeptide(L)'
;IIQRRPHYDMQNRLLLDKIDYERGVIQLNGQTYPLRDSHFPTIDPADPYTLSPEEAAVVKRLRLSFANSSKLQQHTRFLYSKGSLYLVHNGNLLYHGCIAMNDDGSFMALRLHGQEYAGKIYMDRVERLARQGYFATDAEQKQYGLDAIWYLWSGGRSPLFGKDKMATFERTFIADKETHRENKNAYYRFRDQEETADKILREFGLDPETAHIVNGHVPVEVKRGESPVKAGGKLLVIDGGMAKAYQAKTGIAGYTLIYNSYGLLLAAHEPFESTQKAIEEGCDIHSKTEILEQNQARIYNVATDMGREMQKRIAELKGLLDAYRVGLIKENIEA
;
A
#
# COMPACT_ATOMS: atom_id res chain seq x y z
N ILE A 1 3.81 -9.85 -18.80
CA ILE A 1 4.06 -8.50 -18.23
C ILE A 1 5.56 -8.25 -18.17
N ILE A 2 6.31 -9.08 -17.44
CA ILE A 2 7.78 -8.98 -17.30
C ILE A 2 8.48 -8.80 -18.66
N GLN A 3 8.17 -9.64 -19.65
CA GLN A 3 8.72 -9.51 -21.01
C GLN A 3 8.30 -8.22 -21.74
N ARG A 4 7.06 -7.73 -21.54
CA ARG A 4 6.55 -6.50 -22.18
C ARG A 4 7.12 -5.21 -21.56
N ARG A 5 7.59 -5.30 -20.31
CA ARG A 5 8.01 -4.16 -19.48
C ARG A 5 9.36 -4.48 -18.82
N PRO A 6 10.44 -4.59 -19.62
CA PRO A 6 11.74 -5.00 -19.10
C PRO A 6 12.32 -4.03 -18.07
N HIS A 7 11.92 -2.74 -18.12
CA HIS A 7 12.32 -1.69 -17.17
C HIS A 7 11.83 -1.89 -15.73
N TYR A 8 10.99 -2.90 -15.48
CA TYR A 8 10.61 -3.28 -14.11
C TYR A 8 11.65 -4.17 -13.42
N ASP A 9 12.70 -4.62 -14.12
CA ASP A 9 13.80 -5.42 -13.57
C ASP A 9 13.31 -6.70 -12.85
N MET A 10 12.27 -7.36 -13.40
CA MET A 10 11.63 -8.55 -12.82
C MET A 10 11.94 -9.87 -13.56
N GLN A 11 12.92 -9.88 -14.48
CA GLN A 11 13.28 -11.05 -15.28
C GLN A 11 13.73 -12.24 -14.42
N ASN A 12 14.27 -11.96 -13.24
CA ASN A 12 14.57 -12.99 -12.25
C ASN A 12 13.32 -13.75 -11.75
N ARG A 13 12.10 -13.24 -11.97
CA ARG A 13 10.81 -13.86 -11.60
C ARG A 13 10.13 -14.62 -12.75
N LEU A 14 10.71 -14.65 -13.93
CA LEU A 14 10.46 -15.71 -14.90
C LEU A 14 11.18 -16.95 -14.35
N LEU A 15 10.43 -17.92 -13.79
CA LEU A 15 11.00 -19.07 -13.09
C LEU A 15 10.85 -20.39 -13.84
N LEU A 16 9.76 -20.54 -14.59
CA LEU A 16 9.44 -21.79 -15.29
C LEU A 16 10.48 -22.12 -16.38
N ASP A 17 11.04 -21.11 -17.04
CA ASP A 17 12.15 -21.24 -18.00
C ASP A 17 13.47 -21.70 -17.37
N LYS A 18 13.59 -21.68 -16.04
CA LYS A 18 14.78 -22.09 -15.29
C LYS A 18 14.70 -23.52 -14.74
N ILE A 19 13.59 -24.20 -15.00
CA ILE A 19 13.36 -25.58 -14.56
C ILE A 19 13.95 -26.53 -15.60
N ASP A 20 14.77 -27.46 -15.12
CA ASP A 20 15.17 -28.65 -15.84
C ASP A 20 14.14 -29.74 -15.51
N TYR A 21 13.16 -29.91 -16.40
CA TYR A 21 12.01 -30.79 -16.20
C TYR A 21 12.39 -32.27 -16.20
N GLU A 22 13.46 -32.65 -16.92
CA GLU A 22 13.95 -34.03 -16.95
C GLU A 22 14.62 -34.42 -15.63
N ARG A 23 15.44 -33.52 -15.08
CA ARG A 23 16.16 -33.75 -13.82
C ARG A 23 15.35 -33.39 -12.58
N GLY A 24 14.23 -32.66 -12.73
CA GLY A 24 13.40 -32.20 -11.62
C GLY A 24 14.12 -31.17 -10.74
N VAL A 25 14.93 -30.30 -11.33
CA VAL A 25 15.70 -29.28 -10.62
C VAL A 25 15.45 -27.88 -11.21
N ILE A 26 15.72 -26.83 -10.45
CA ILE A 26 15.64 -25.44 -10.90
C ILE A 26 16.97 -24.72 -10.67
N GLN A 27 17.37 -23.88 -11.63
CA GLN A 27 18.54 -23.01 -11.48
C GLN A 27 18.15 -21.62 -10.99
N LEU A 28 18.61 -21.24 -9.79
CA LEU A 28 18.39 -19.92 -9.21
C LEU A 28 19.72 -19.32 -8.75
N ASN A 29 20.02 -18.08 -9.18
CA ASN A 29 21.22 -17.34 -8.76
C ASN A 29 22.53 -18.13 -8.90
N GLY A 30 22.67 -18.93 -9.97
CA GLY A 30 23.85 -19.76 -10.23
C GLY A 30 23.94 -21.05 -9.40
N GLN A 31 22.92 -21.37 -8.61
CA GLN A 31 22.82 -22.61 -7.84
C GLN A 31 21.67 -23.49 -8.37
N THR A 32 21.82 -24.81 -8.23
CA THR A 32 20.82 -25.80 -8.63
C THR A 32 20.11 -26.35 -7.40
N TYR A 33 18.78 -26.34 -7.42
CA TYR A 33 17.95 -26.83 -6.33
C TYR A 33 17.01 -27.94 -6.80
N PRO A 34 16.89 -29.06 -6.07
CA PRO A 34 15.87 -30.06 -6.35
C PRO A 34 14.48 -29.51 -6.07
N LEU A 35 13.53 -29.81 -6.97
CA LEU A 35 12.13 -29.51 -6.78
C LEU A 35 11.48 -30.58 -5.88
N ARG A 36 10.62 -30.15 -4.97
CA ARG A 36 9.80 -31.04 -4.13
C ARG A 36 8.73 -31.78 -4.93
N ASP A 37 8.25 -31.13 -5.98
CA ASP A 37 7.31 -31.66 -6.95
C ASP A 37 7.77 -31.18 -8.33
N SER A 38 8.02 -32.14 -9.22
CA SER A 38 8.46 -31.91 -10.60
C SER A 38 7.38 -32.29 -11.63
N HIS A 39 6.16 -32.63 -11.18
CA HIS A 39 5.09 -33.03 -12.08
C HIS A 39 4.27 -31.82 -12.56
N PHE A 40 4.66 -31.29 -13.72
CA PHE A 40 3.99 -30.16 -14.38
C PHE A 40 3.36 -30.59 -15.72
N PRO A 41 2.25 -31.35 -15.71
CA PRO A 41 1.72 -32.00 -16.91
C PRO A 41 1.18 -31.03 -17.98
N THR A 42 0.89 -29.78 -17.61
CA THR A 42 0.34 -28.76 -18.53
C THR A 42 1.39 -27.80 -19.07
N ILE A 43 2.63 -27.86 -18.58
CA ILE A 43 3.69 -26.95 -19.01
C ILE A 43 4.43 -27.54 -20.22
N ASP A 44 4.53 -26.75 -21.30
CA ASP A 44 5.45 -27.01 -22.40
C ASP A 44 6.83 -26.42 -22.06
N PRO A 45 7.90 -27.22 -21.88
CA PRO A 45 9.24 -26.71 -21.60
C PRO A 45 9.79 -25.75 -22.64
N ALA A 46 9.33 -25.82 -23.91
CA ALA A 46 9.76 -24.91 -24.97
C ALA A 46 9.10 -23.54 -24.89
N ASP A 47 7.88 -23.46 -24.34
CA ASP A 47 7.15 -22.20 -24.12
C ASP A 47 6.38 -22.22 -22.78
N PRO A 48 7.10 -22.17 -21.64
CA PRO A 48 6.53 -22.54 -20.35
C PRO A 48 5.57 -21.49 -19.76
N TYR A 49 5.37 -20.37 -20.44
CA TYR A 49 4.45 -19.30 -20.01
C TYR A 49 3.16 -19.25 -20.81
N THR A 50 3.03 -20.08 -21.83
CA THR A 50 1.79 -20.19 -22.59
C THR A 50 0.81 -21.09 -21.85
N LEU A 51 -0.40 -20.57 -21.64
CA LEU A 51 -1.48 -21.33 -21.01
C LEU A 51 -1.99 -22.40 -21.97
N SER A 52 -2.27 -23.59 -21.45
CA SER A 52 -3.02 -24.60 -22.21
C SER A 52 -4.42 -24.06 -22.60
N PRO A 53 -5.10 -24.65 -23.61
CA PRO A 53 -6.47 -24.28 -23.94
C PRO A 53 -7.44 -24.32 -22.74
N GLU A 54 -7.28 -25.33 -21.87
CA GLU A 54 -8.06 -25.52 -20.66
C GLU A 54 -7.75 -24.44 -19.61
N GLU A 55 -6.46 -24.17 -19.37
CA GLU A 55 -6.02 -23.12 -18.44
C GLU A 55 -6.51 -21.74 -18.90
N ALA A 56 -6.38 -21.44 -20.20
CA ALA A 56 -6.88 -20.22 -20.80
C ALA A 56 -8.41 -20.09 -20.65
N ALA A 57 -9.16 -21.19 -20.79
CA ALA A 57 -10.60 -21.21 -20.55
C ALA A 57 -10.96 -20.89 -19.09
N VAL A 58 -10.22 -21.46 -18.13
CA VAL A 58 -10.39 -21.18 -16.69
C VAL A 58 -10.11 -19.71 -16.38
N VAL A 59 -8.96 -19.18 -16.84
CA VAL A 59 -8.58 -17.77 -16.64
C VAL A 59 -9.61 -16.83 -17.28
N LYS A 60 -10.10 -17.14 -18.48
CA LYS A 60 -11.16 -16.38 -19.14
C LYS A 60 -12.45 -16.37 -18.32
N ARG A 61 -12.87 -17.53 -17.79
CA ARG A 61 -14.07 -17.64 -16.95
C ARG A 61 -13.95 -16.82 -15.66
N LEU A 62 -12.79 -16.90 -14.98
CA LEU A 62 -12.51 -16.09 -13.79
C LEU A 62 -12.58 -14.61 -14.14
N ARG A 63 -11.87 -14.17 -15.19
CA ARG A 63 -11.89 -12.77 -15.64
C ARG A 63 -13.32 -12.28 -15.89
N LEU A 64 -14.15 -13.07 -16.58
CA LEU A 64 -15.55 -12.72 -16.85
C LEU A 64 -16.37 -12.61 -15.55
N SER A 65 -16.17 -13.51 -14.60
CA SER A 65 -16.86 -13.48 -13.31
C SER A 65 -16.54 -12.20 -12.52
N PHE A 66 -15.27 -11.80 -12.45
CA PHE A 66 -14.86 -10.56 -11.78
C PHE A 66 -15.33 -9.30 -12.53
N ALA A 67 -15.22 -9.29 -13.86
CA ALA A 67 -15.60 -8.15 -14.69
C ALA A 67 -17.11 -7.89 -14.65
N ASN A 68 -17.94 -8.93 -14.62
CA ASN A 68 -19.40 -8.82 -14.65
C ASN A 68 -20.04 -8.74 -13.25
N SER A 69 -19.26 -8.82 -12.18
CA SER A 69 -19.77 -8.66 -10.81
C SER A 69 -20.03 -7.19 -10.52
N SER A 70 -21.29 -6.77 -10.58
CA SER A 70 -21.71 -5.38 -10.31
C SER A 70 -21.23 -4.86 -8.95
N LYS A 71 -21.28 -5.70 -7.91
CA LYS A 71 -20.78 -5.37 -6.56
C LYS A 71 -19.28 -5.10 -6.56
N LEU A 72 -18.48 -5.96 -7.22
CA LEU A 72 -17.03 -5.75 -7.31
C LEU A 72 -16.69 -4.51 -8.13
N GLN A 73 -17.42 -4.24 -9.21
CA GLN A 73 -17.24 -3.01 -10.00
C GLN A 73 -17.58 -1.76 -9.17
N GLN A 74 -18.65 -1.79 -8.38
CA GLN A 74 -19.01 -0.69 -7.48
C GLN A 74 -17.94 -0.44 -6.42
N HIS A 75 -17.46 -1.49 -5.75
CA HIS A 75 -16.41 -1.39 -4.74
C HIS A 75 -15.09 -0.88 -5.35
N THR A 76 -14.68 -1.44 -6.50
CA THR A 76 -13.45 -1.01 -7.20
C THR A 76 -13.55 0.46 -7.62
N ARG A 77 -14.70 0.88 -8.17
CA ARG A 77 -14.93 2.28 -8.55
C ARG A 77 -14.92 3.22 -7.34
N PHE A 78 -15.45 2.79 -6.20
CA PHE A 78 -15.39 3.55 -4.96
C PHE A 78 -13.93 3.75 -4.52
N LEU A 79 -13.13 2.67 -4.50
CA LEU A 79 -11.72 2.72 -4.14
C LEU A 79 -10.92 3.66 -5.04
N TYR A 80 -11.13 3.64 -6.37
CA TYR A 80 -10.46 4.59 -7.27
C TYR A 80 -10.95 6.04 -7.15
N SER A 81 -12.23 6.23 -6.78
CA SER A 81 -12.83 7.56 -6.62
C SER A 81 -12.44 8.25 -5.31
N LYS A 82 -12.19 7.46 -4.25
CA LYS A 82 -11.98 7.98 -2.89
C LYS A 82 -10.63 7.62 -2.27
N GLY A 83 -10.03 6.52 -2.69
CA GLY A 83 -8.72 6.10 -2.23
C GLY A 83 -7.58 6.78 -2.99
N SER A 84 -6.40 6.76 -2.38
CA SER A 84 -5.15 7.28 -2.92
C SER A 84 -3.99 6.41 -2.41
N LEU A 85 -2.81 6.50 -3.02
CA LEU A 85 -1.65 5.72 -2.54
C LEU A 85 -1.09 6.29 -1.23
N TYR A 86 -1.26 7.58 -1.02
CA TYR A 86 -1.01 8.28 0.22
C TYR A 86 -2.05 9.37 0.43
N LEU A 87 -2.23 9.84 1.65
CA LEU A 87 -3.12 10.93 2.00
C LEU A 87 -2.39 11.90 2.92
N VAL A 88 -2.42 13.18 2.59
CA VAL A 88 -2.07 14.24 3.53
C VAL A 88 -3.37 14.75 4.15
N HIS A 89 -3.50 14.65 5.47
CA HIS A 89 -4.70 15.09 6.17
C HIS A 89 -4.39 15.71 7.54
N ASN A 90 -4.89 16.93 7.74
CA ASN A 90 -4.69 17.75 8.95
C ASN A 90 -3.21 17.81 9.38
N GLY A 91 -2.31 18.00 8.40
CA GLY A 91 -0.87 18.09 8.64
C GLY A 91 -0.16 16.75 8.79
N ASN A 92 -0.86 15.61 8.72
CA ASN A 92 -0.26 14.28 8.84
C ASN A 92 -0.17 13.58 7.48
N LEU A 93 0.85 12.74 7.31
CA LEU A 93 1.05 11.91 6.12
C LEU A 93 0.65 10.47 6.39
N LEU A 94 -0.25 9.92 5.58
CA LEU A 94 -0.74 8.55 5.69
C LEU A 94 -0.31 7.77 4.44
N TYR A 95 0.37 6.65 4.61
CA TYR A 95 0.61 5.67 3.53
C TYR A 95 0.71 4.25 4.09
N HIS A 96 0.20 3.25 3.34
CA HIS A 96 0.10 1.90 3.86
C HIS A 96 1.44 1.15 3.87
N GLY A 97 2.09 1.04 2.71
CA GLY A 97 3.30 0.22 2.51
C GLY A 97 4.58 0.92 2.97
N CYS A 98 5.36 1.42 2.01
CA CYS A 98 6.64 2.09 2.27
C CYS A 98 6.93 3.18 1.24
N ILE A 99 7.85 4.08 1.58
CA ILE A 99 8.52 4.94 0.60
C ILE A 99 9.82 4.23 0.19
N ALA A 100 9.93 3.80 -1.07
CA ALA A 100 11.07 2.99 -1.52
C ALA A 100 12.39 3.75 -1.35
N MET A 101 13.38 3.12 -0.70
CA MET A 101 14.69 3.69 -0.41
C MET A 101 15.82 2.78 -0.88
N ASN A 102 16.93 3.41 -1.26
CA ASN A 102 18.21 2.75 -1.50
C ASN A 102 18.93 2.47 -0.18
N ASP A 103 20.01 1.68 -0.23
CA ASP A 103 20.76 1.30 0.97
C ASP A 103 21.51 2.49 1.63
N ASP A 104 21.67 3.60 0.92
CA ASP A 104 22.23 4.87 1.44
C ASP A 104 21.17 5.82 2.04
N GLY A 105 19.90 5.41 2.09
CA GLY A 105 18.79 6.22 2.60
C GLY A 105 18.24 7.27 1.61
N SER A 106 18.75 7.33 0.37
CA SER A 106 18.14 8.11 -0.71
C SER A 106 16.84 7.46 -1.21
N PHE A 107 15.94 8.26 -1.79
CA PHE A 107 14.72 7.71 -2.40
C PHE A 107 15.06 6.91 -3.64
N MET A 108 14.55 5.68 -3.71
CA MET A 108 14.80 4.78 -4.81
C MET A 108 14.00 5.23 -6.05
N ALA A 109 14.67 5.30 -7.19
CA ALA A 109 14.05 5.70 -8.44
C ALA A 109 13.57 4.50 -9.27
N LEU A 110 12.44 4.70 -9.97
CA LEU A 110 11.96 3.79 -11.02
C LEU A 110 11.82 4.53 -12.34
N ARG A 111 12.30 3.92 -13.42
CA ARG A 111 12.17 4.47 -14.76
C ARG A 111 10.83 4.07 -15.38
N LEU A 112 9.99 5.05 -15.69
CA LEU A 112 8.68 4.88 -16.33
C LEU A 112 8.61 5.78 -17.56
N HIS A 113 8.25 5.24 -18.73
CA HIS A 113 8.25 5.99 -20.01
C HIS A 113 9.55 6.77 -20.28
N GLY A 114 10.70 6.17 -19.95
CA GLY A 114 12.01 6.79 -20.22
C GLY A 114 12.44 7.86 -19.22
N GLN A 115 11.57 8.29 -18.29
CA GLN A 115 11.87 9.24 -17.21
C GLN A 115 12.01 8.53 -15.87
N GLU A 116 12.87 9.04 -15.01
CA GLU A 116 13.05 8.53 -13.64
C GLU A 116 12.15 9.28 -12.67
N TYR A 117 11.53 8.53 -11.75
CA TYR A 117 10.71 9.07 -10.70
C TYR A 117 11.14 8.48 -9.35
N ALA A 118 11.29 9.34 -8.34
CA ALA A 118 11.57 8.96 -6.95
C ALA A 118 10.68 9.76 -6.00
N GLY A 119 10.63 9.35 -4.72
CA GLY A 119 9.94 10.09 -3.66
C GLY A 119 8.44 10.30 -3.94
N LYS A 120 7.94 11.50 -3.65
CA LYS A 120 6.53 11.86 -3.83
C LYS A 120 6.11 11.81 -5.30
N ILE A 121 6.95 12.29 -6.22
CA ILE A 121 6.61 12.32 -7.64
C ILE A 121 6.43 10.89 -8.18
N TYR A 122 7.19 9.93 -7.67
CA TYR A 122 6.98 8.52 -7.98
C TYR A 122 5.61 8.01 -7.51
N MET A 123 5.24 8.28 -6.25
CA MET A 123 3.92 7.95 -5.71
C MET A 123 2.79 8.55 -6.55
N ASP A 124 2.89 9.85 -6.88
CA ASP A 124 1.92 10.53 -7.74
C ASP A 124 1.84 9.90 -9.13
N ARG A 125 2.97 9.47 -9.70
CA ARG A 125 3.03 8.84 -11.02
C ARG A 125 2.35 7.48 -11.03
N VAL A 126 2.67 6.60 -10.08
CA VAL A 126 2.05 5.26 -10.02
C VAL A 126 0.57 5.32 -9.64
N GLU A 127 0.17 6.32 -8.86
CA GLU A 127 -1.24 6.58 -8.57
C GLU A 127 -2.04 6.93 -9.83
N ARG A 128 -1.48 7.80 -10.69
CA ARG A 128 -2.07 8.12 -12.00
C ARG A 128 -2.12 6.90 -12.91
N LEU A 129 -1.06 6.09 -12.94
CA LEU A 129 -1.02 4.86 -13.76
C LEU A 129 -2.05 3.82 -13.30
N ALA A 130 -2.29 3.68 -12.00
CA ALA A 130 -3.35 2.81 -11.50
C ALA A 130 -4.74 3.27 -11.99
N ARG A 131 -5.02 4.57 -11.94
CA ARG A 131 -6.26 5.14 -12.52
C ARG A 131 -6.32 4.99 -14.03
N GLN A 132 -5.20 5.16 -14.73
CA GLN A 132 -5.11 4.93 -16.17
C GLN A 132 -5.47 3.48 -16.52
N GLY A 133 -4.96 2.50 -15.76
CA GLY A 133 -5.27 1.08 -15.98
C GLY A 133 -6.76 0.75 -15.83
N TYR A 134 -7.48 1.51 -15.00
CA TYR A 134 -8.90 1.31 -14.78
C TYR A 134 -9.78 2.11 -15.76
N PHE A 135 -9.57 3.43 -15.86
CA PHE A 135 -10.46 4.37 -16.54
C PHE A 135 -10.10 4.66 -18.00
N ALA A 136 -8.87 4.39 -18.46
CA ALA A 136 -8.52 4.71 -19.84
C ALA A 136 -9.38 3.93 -20.84
N THR A 137 -9.75 4.62 -21.92
CA THR A 137 -10.45 4.07 -23.09
C THR A 137 -9.47 3.67 -24.18
N ASP A 138 -8.34 4.38 -24.31
CA ASP A 138 -7.23 3.98 -25.17
C ASP A 138 -6.61 2.66 -24.70
N ALA A 139 -6.49 1.69 -25.62
CA ALA A 139 -6.10 0.33 -25.28
C ALA A 139 -4.64 0.23 -24.81
N GLU A 140 -3.74 1.02 -25.41
CA GLU A 140 -2.32 1.00 -25.06
C GLU A 140 -2.08 1.61 -23.69
N GLN A 141 -2.67 2.79 -23.44
CA GLN A 141 -2.63 3.45 -22.13
C GLN A 141 -3.24 2.56 -21.05
N LYS A 142 -4.38 1.95 -21.32
CA LYS A 142 -5.03 1.03 -20.38
C LYS A 142 -4.11 -0.15 -20.07
N GLN A 143 -3.52 -0.78 -21.10
CA GLN A 143 -2.61 -1.91 -20.90
C GLN A 143 -1.36 -1.52 -20.10
N TYR A 144 -0.79 -0.34 -20.36
CA TYR A 144 0.34 0.17 -19.58
C TYR A 144 -0.03 0.36 -18.10
N GLY A 145 -1.19 0.95 -17.82
CA GLY A 145 -1.68 1.11 -16.45
C GLY A 145 -1.96 -0.22 -15.75
N LEU A 146 -2.54 -1.20 -16.46
CA LEU A 146 -2.73 -2.56 -15.95
C LEU A 146 -1.41 -3.26 -15.62
N ASP A 147 -0.39 -3.11 -16.47
CA ASP A 147 0.95 -3.63 -16.21
C ASP A 147 1.57 -2.97 -14.96
N ALA A 148 1.34 -1.67 -14.76
CA ALA A 148 1.79 -0.95 -13.57
C ALA A 148 1.09 -1.40 -12.28
N ILE A 149 -0.23 -1.67 -12.31
CA ILE A 149 -0.95 -2.22 -11.15
C ILE A 149 -0.37 -3.58 -10.75
N TRP A 150 -0.08 -4.45 -11.72
CA TRP A 150 0.56 -5.74 -11.44
C TRP A 150 1.96 -5.57 -10.86
N TYR A 151 2.74 -4.62 -11.39
CA TYR A 151 4.04 -4.28 -10.83
C TYR A 151 3.93 -3.81 -9.38
N LEU A 152 2.94 -2.97 -9.05
CA LEU A 152 2.75 -2.47 -7.68
C LEU A 152 2.52 -3.61 -6.68
N TRP A 153 1.93 -4.72 -7.10
CA TRP A 153 1.72 -5.86 -6.22
C TRP A 153 3.00 -6.61 -5.82
N SER A 154 4.01 -6.69 -6.69
CA SER A 154 5.14 -7.62 -6.50
C SER A 154 6.52 -7.12 -6.92
N GLY A 155 6.61 -5.89 -7.46
CA GLY A 155 7.85 -5.29 -7.92
C GLY A 155 8.74 -4.81 -6.76
N GLY A 156 10.05 -5.01 -6.89
CA GLY A 156 11.02 -4.71 -5.84
C GLY A 156 11.08 -3.24 -5.39
N ARG A 157 10.77 -2.32 -6.31
CA ARG A 157 10.71 -0.87 -6.03
C ARG A 157 9.29 -0.36 -5.81
N SER A 158 8.31 -1.26 -5.69
CA SER A 158 6.91 -0.87 -5.44
C SER A 158 6.75 -0.29 -4.03
N PRO A 159 6.04 0.84 -3.86
CA PRO A 159 5.70 1.38 -2.56
C PRO A 159 4.66 0.54 -1.81
N LEU A 160 4.02 -0.43 -2.46
CA LEU A 160 3.01 -1.31 -1.85
C LEU A 160 3.53 -2.70 -1.48
N PHE A 161 4.65 -3.14 -2.06
CA PHE A 161 5.17 -4.48 -1.82
C PHE A 161 6.21 -4.50 -0.69
N GLY A 162 7.22 -3.63 -0.78
CA GLY A 162 8.22 -3.44 0.27
C GLY A 162 9.23 -4.58 0.45
N LYS A 163 9.34 -5.48 -0.54
CA LYS A 163 10.32 -6.58 -0.57
C LYS A 163 10.97 -6.66 -1.95
N ASP A 164 12.14 -7.27 -2.05
CA ASP A 164 12.88 -7.46 -3.30
C ASP A 164 12.24 -8.50 -4.25
N LYS A 165 11.62 -9.54 -3.70
CA LYS A 165 10.93 -10.59 -4.45
C LYS A 165 9.76 -11.20 -3.68
N MET A 166 8.82 -11.81 -4.41
CA MET A 166 7.76 -12.67 -3.88
C MET A 166 8.19 -14.13 -3.96
N ALA A 167 8.62 -14.73 -2.84
CA ALA A 167 9.25 -16.06 -2.81
C ALA A 167 8.25 -17.23 -2.70
N THR A 168 7.01 -17.07 -3.15
CA THR A 168 5.96 -18.09 -3.03
C THR A 168 6.33 -19.38 -3.78
N PHE A 169 6.88 -19.26 -4.99
CA PHE A 169 7.32 -20.43 -5.76
C PHE A 169 8.38 -21.21 -4.98
N GLU A 170 9.42 -20.51 -4.50
CA GLU A 170 10.51 -21.12 -3.74
C GLU A 170 10.00 -21.82 -2.47
N ARG A 171 9.07 -21.20 -1.73
CA ARG A 171 8.45 -21.80 -0.52
C ARG A 171 7.68 -23.09 -0.81
N THR A 172 6.98 -23.12 -1.94
CA THR A 172 6.18 -24.27 -2.36
C THR A 172 7.07 -25.40 -2.86
N PHE A 173 7.97 -25.10 -3.80
CA PHE A 173 8.66 -26.13 -4.59
C PHE A 173 10.10 -26.41 -4.17
N ILE A 174 10.74 -25.59 -3.32
CA ILE A 174 12.14 -25.78 -2.94
C ILE A 174 12.24 -26.03 -1.43
N ALA A 175 12.99 -27.07 -1.06
CA ALA A 175 13.17 -27.43 0.35
C ALA A 175 14.08 -26.46 1.12
N ASP A 176 15.09 -25.94 0.45
CA ASP A 176 16.07 -25.02 1.01
C ASP A 176 15.43 -23.68 1.40
N LYS A 177 15.45 -23.38 2.71
CA LYS A 177 14.83 -22.18 3.29
C LYS A 177 15.58 -20.89 2.96
N GLU A 178 16.85 -20.94 2.59
CA GLU A 178 17.58 -19.74 2.16
C GLU A 178 16.93 -19.12 0.91
N THR A 179 16.37 -19.96 0.03
CA THR A 179 15.66 -19.51 -1.17
C THR A 179 14.35 -18.78 -0.85
N HIS A 180 13.78 -19.00 0.35
CA HIS A 180 12.50 -18.43 0.80
C HIS A 180 12.63 -17.00 1.33
N ARG A 181 13.87 -16.52 1.50
CA ARG A 181 14.16 -15.20 2.05
C ARG A 181 13.68 -14.11 1.10
N GLU A 182 12.92 -13.18 1.66
CA GLU A 182 12.47 -11.96 0.98
C GLU A 182 13.10 -10.80 1.74
N ASN A 183 14.02 -10.10 1.09
CA ASN A 183 14.70 -8.97 1.73
C ASN A 183 13.77 -7.77 1.70
N LYS A 184 13.55 -7.17 2.86
CA LYS A 184 12.74 -5.96 2.98
C LYS A 184 13.46 -4.79 2.32
N ASN A 185 12.69 -3.87 1.74
CA ASN A 185 13.21 -2.61 1.24
C ASN A 185 13.97 -1.85 2.35
N ALA A 186 15.02 -1.10 1.98
CA ALA A 186 15.86 -0.37 2.92
C ALA A 186 15.07 0.58 3.84
N TYR A 187 13.92 1.07 3.38
CA TYR A 187 12.95 1.81 4.18
C TYR A 187 12.72 1.19 5.56
N TYR A 188 12.56 -0.13 5.66
CA TYR A 188 12.25 -0.77 6.95
C TYR A 188 13.43 -0.78 7.94
N ARG A 189 14.66 -0.55 7.46
CA ARG A 189 15.83 -0.35 8.33
C ARG A 189 15.94 1.10 8.79
N PHE A 190 15.51 2.05 7.94
CA PHE A 190 15.63 3.49 8.19
C PHE A 190 14.40 4.12 8.85
N ARG A 191 13.21 3.52 8.74
CA ARG A 191 11.94 4.10 9.20
C ARG A 191 11.90 4.41 10.70
N ASP A 192 12.75 3.75 11.50
CA ASP A 192 12.83 3.95 12.95
C ASP A 192 13.70 5.17 13.31
N GLN A 193 14.38 5.79 12.32
CA GLN A 193 15.24 6.97 12.50
C GLN A 193 14.47 8.28 12.25
N GLU A 194 14.67 9.26 13.12
CA GLU A 194 14.01 10.57 13.04
C GLU A 194 14.36 11.33 11.76
N GLU A 195 15.64 11.35 11.36
CA GLU A 195 16.09 12.00 10.12
C GLU A 195 15.37 11.45 8.87
N THR A 196 15.07 10.16 8.86
CA THR A 196 14.34 9.53 7.76
C THR A 196 12.88 9.97 7.74
N ALA A 197 12.23 10.05 8.91
CA ALA A 197 10.87 10.56 9.02
C ALA A 197 10.79 12.03 8.57
N ASP A 198 11.72 12.87 9.02
CA ASP A 198 11.84 14.27 8.60
C ASP A 198 11.98 14.41 7.09
N LYS A 199 12.87 13.63 6.50
CA LYS A 199 13.12 13.63 5.06
C LYS A 199 11.85 13.27 4.28
N ILE A 200 11.11 12.25 4.73
CA ILE A 200 9.84 11.88 4.13
C ILE A 200 8.82 13.03 4.29
N LEU A 201 8.64 13.58 5.49
CA LEU A 201 7.67 14.65 5.72
C LEU A 201 7.95 15.87 4.83
N ARG A 202 9.22 16.30 4.72
CA ARG A 202 9.63 17.39 3.82
C ARG A 202 9.37 17.08 2.34
N GLU A 203 9.65 15.85 1.90
CA GLU A 203 9.35 15.39 0.52
C GLU A 203 7.85 15.50 0.20
N PHE A 204 6.99 15.35 1.20
CA PHE A 204 5.55 15.51 1.08
C PHE A 204 5.03 16.93 1.37
N GLY A 205 5.93 17.89 1.58
CA GLY A 205 5.59 19.30 1.83
C GLY A 205 5.03 19.56 3.22
N LEU A 206 5.36 18.71 4.20
CA LEU A 206 4.94 18.82 5.58
C LEU A 206 6.09 19.30 6.48
N ASP A 207 5.72 19.92 7.60
CA ASP A 207 6.65 20.37 8.63
C ASP A 207 6.96 19.24 9.61
N PRO A 208 8.20 18.73 9.68
CA PRO A 208 8.57 17.61 10.55
C PRO A 208 8.40 17.87 12.04
N GLU A 209 8.31 19.12 12.47
CA GLU A 209 8.14 19.47 13.88
C GLU A 209 6.69 19.27 14.37
N THR A 210 5.73 19.23 13.45
CA THR A 210 4.30 19.15 13.77
C THR A 210 3.58 17.99 13.08
N ALA A 211 4.14 17.50 11.98
CA ALA A 211 3.55 16.43 11.18
C ALA A 211 3.95 15.04 11.67
N HIS A 212 3.02 14.11 11.60
CA HIS A 212 3.26 12.69 11.86
C HIS A 212 3.06 11.86 10.60
N ILE A 213 3.84 10.78 10.49
CA ILE A 213 3.62 9.71 9.52
C ILE A 213 2.76 8.64 10.17
N VAL A 214 1.65 8.29 9.55
CA VAL A 214 0.82 7.14 9.92
C VAL A 214 1.03 6.05 8.86
N ASN A 215 1.57 4.92 9.30
CA ASN A 215 1.95 3.80 8.43
C ASN A 215 1.29 2.49 8.87
N GLY A 216 1.28 1.48 7.98
CA GLY A 216 0.77 0.14 8.26
C GLY A 216 1.63 -0.95 7.62
N HIS A 217 0.97 -1.92 6.99
CA HIS A 217 1.54 -3.00 6.16
C HIS A 217 2.34 -4.08 6.91
N VAL A 218 3.28 -3.69 7.77
CA VAL A 218 4.07 -4.62 8.59
C VAL A 218 3.51 -4.65 10.00
N PRO A 219 3.07 -5.81 10.51
CA PRO A 219 2.55 -5.93 11.87
C PRO A 219 3.62 -5.60 12.91
N VAL A 220 3.20 -5.00 14.02
CA VAL A 220 4.07 -4.66 15.15
C VAL A 220 4.24 -5.90 16.03
N GLU A 221 5.48 -6.36 16.21
CA GLU A 221 5.79 -7.54 17.00
C GLU A 221 5.90 -7.19 18.50
N VAL A 222 4.79 -6.80 19.14
CA VAL A 222 4.76 -6.33 20.55
C VAL A 222 5.34 -7.36 21.51
N LYS A 223 5.11 -8.66 21.27
CA LYS A 223 5.71 -9.76 22.06
C LYS A 223 7.24 -9.76 22.07
N ARG A 224 7.87 -9.12 21.09
CA ARG A 224 9.33 -8.97 20.97
C ARG A 224 9.81 -7.60 21.41
N GLY A 225 8.94 -6.79 22.02
CA GLY A 225 9.24 -5.45 22.49
C GLY A 225 9.23 -4.38 21.39
N GLU A 226 8.69 -4.65 20.20
CA GLU A 226 8.56 -3.62 19.17
C GLU A 226 7.50 -2.59 19.56
N SER A 227 7.85 -1.31 19.49
CA SER A 227 6.94 -0.19 19.70
C SER A 227 6.23 0.21 18.39
N PRO A 228 4.92 0.51 18.43
CA PRO A 228 4.20 1.13 17.32
C PRO A 228 4.60 2.59 17.10
N VAL A 229 5.18 3.24 18.11
CA VAL A 229 5.72 4.60 18.06
C VAL A 229 7.22 4.52 17.75
N LYS A 230 7.62 5.11 16.63
CA LYS A 230 8.97 5.04 16.04
C LYS A 230 9.48 6.43 15.71
N ALA A 231 10.78 6.52 15.37
CA ALA A 231 11.40 7.77 14.90
C ALA A 231 11.13 8.97 15.83
N GLY A 232 11.35 8.79 17.14
CA GLY A 232 11.15 9.84 18.13
C GLY A 232 9.69 10.29 18.32
N GLY A 233 8.71 9.51 17.84
CA GLY A 233 7.29 9.89 17.86
C GLY A 233 6.73 10.24 16.49
N LYS A 234 7.58 10.55 15.51
CA LYS A 234 7.17 11.05 14.17
C LYS A 234 6.57 9.97 13.27
N LEU A 235 6.80 8.68 13.55
CA LEU A 235 6.22 7.56 12.80
C LEU A 235 5.35 6.69 13.72
N LEU A 236 4.08 6.54 13.34
CA LEU A 236 3.07 5.76 14.05
C LEU A 236 2.61 4.61 13.17
N VAL A 237 2.91 3.38 13.60
CA VAL A 237 2.54 2.17 12.88
C VAL A 237 1.24 1.63 13.47
N ILE A 238 0.18 1.69 12.66
CA ILE A 238 -1.17 1.21 13.02
C ILE A 238 -1.43 -0.06 12.24
N ASP A 239 -1.40 -1.20 12.93
CA ASP A 239 -1.66 -2.50 12.34
C ASP A 239 -3.09 -3.00 12.62
N GLY A 240 -3.63 -3.74 11.64
CA GLY A 240 -4.92 -4.41 11.75
C GLY A 240 -4.78 -5.75 12.46
N GLY A 241 -4.60 -5.74 13.79
CA GLY A 241 -4.46 -6.96 14.60
C GLY A 241 -5.76 -7.77 14.79
N MET A 242 -6.89 -7.32 14.24
CA MET A 242 -8.20 -7.98 14.42
C MET A 242 -8.29 -9.36 13.73
N ALA A 243 -7.38 -9.65 12.79
CA ALA A 243 -7.33 -10.97 12.16
C ALA A 243 -6.62 -11.99 13.07
N LYS A 244 -7.33 -13.06 13.44
CA LYS A 244 -6.85 -14.15 14.31
C LYS A 244 -5.48 -14.72 13.91
N ALA A 245 -5.22 -14.80 12.61
CA ALA A 245 -3.94 -15.30 12.08
C ALA A 245 -2.73 -14.45 12.49
N TYR A 246 -2.91 -13.16 12.80
CA TYR A 246 -1.83 -12.25 13.18
C TYR A 246 -1.63 -12.12 14.69
N GLN A 247 -2.64 -12.45 15.51
CA GLN A 247 -2.57 -12.37 16.98
C GLN A 247 -1.42 -13.18 17.59
N ALA A 248 -1.08 -14.34 17.00
CA ALA A 248 0.06 -15.14 17.43
C ALA A 248 1.37 -14.33 17.38
N LYS A 249 1.50 -13.46 16.36
CA LYS A 249 2.67 -12.67 16.05
C LYS A 249 2.66 -11.29 16.73
N THR A 250 1.55 -10.57 16.70
CA THR A 250 1.41 -9.23 17.28
C THR A 250 1.29 -9.27 18.79
N GLY A 251 0.52 -10.23 19.33
CA GLY A 251 0.18 -10.33 20.75
C GLY A 251 -0.95 -9.42 21.23
N ILE A 252 -1.50 -8.59 20.35
CA ILE A 252 -2.65 -7.72 20.60
C ILE A 252 -3.63 -7.75 19.41
N ALA A 253 -4.84 -7.22 19.58
CA ALA A 253 -5.85 -7.07 18.54
C ALA A 253 -5.66 -5.86 17.61
N GLY A 254 -4.57 -5.11 17.80
CA GLY A 254 -4.16 -3.99 16.96
C GLY A 254 -4.31 -2.64 17.66
N TYR A 255 -4.13 -1.58 16.89
CA TYR A 255 -4.14 -0.20 17.38
C TYR A 255 -5.22 0.64 16.72
N THR A 256 -5.74 1.62 17.47
CA THR A 256 -6.54 2.73 16.94
C THR A 256 -5.84 4.04 17.26
N LEU A 257 -5.57 4.83 16.22
CA LEU A 257 -5.08 6.21 16.39
C LEU A 257 -6.26 7.17 16.44
N ILE A 258 -6.33 7.96 17.50
CA ILE A 258 -7.39 8.94 17.73
C ILE A 258 -6.76 10.33 17.66
N TYR A 259 -7.24 11.14 16.73
CA TYR A 259 -6.85 12.54 16.60
C TYR A 259 -8.05 13.44 16.91
N ASN A 260 -7.91 14.30 17.91
CA ASN A 260 -8.95 15.24 18.29
C ASN A 260 -8.33 16.59 18.71
N SER A 261 -9.18 17.55 19.11
CA SER A 261 -8.72 18.89 19.46
C SER A 261 -7.74 18.95 20.64
N TYR A 262 -7.69 17.91 21.48
CA TYR A 262 -6.81 17.82 22.64
C TYR A 262 -5.46 17.18 22.31
N GLY A 263 -5.36 16.41 21.22
CA GLY A 263 -4.11 15.82 20.78
C GLY A 263 -4.28 14.48 20.06
N LEU A 264 -3.20 13.71 20.10
CA LEU A 264 -3.05 12.43 19.43
C LEU A 264 -2.95 11.31 20.48
N LEU A 265 -3.84 10.34 20.40
CA LEU A 265 -3.91 9.21 21.33
C LEU A 265 -3.80 7.89 20.58
N LEU A 266 -3.10 6.93 21.16
CA LEU A 266 -2.98 5.58 20.65
C LEU A 266 -3.68 4.62 21.61
N ALA A 267 -4.75 3.98 21.14
CA ALA A 267 -5.42 2.91 21.88
C ALA A 267 -4.90 1.55 21.39
N ALA A 268 -4.34 0.76 22.30
CA ALA A 268 -3.98 -0.63 22.05
C ALA A 268 -5.11 -1.55 22.51
N HIS A 269 -5.57 -2.46 21.66
CA HIS A 269 -6.71 -3.34 21.94
C HIS A 269 -6.25 -4.75 22.28
N GLU A 270 -6.82 -5.35 23.33
CA GLU A 270 -6.58 -6.75 23.67
C GLU A 270 -7.40 -7.72 22.79
N PRO A 271 -6.89 -8.94 22.52
CA PRO A 271 -7.60 -9.94 21.74
C PRO A 271 -8.74 -10.58 22.51
N PHE A 272 -9.86 -10.79 21.81
CA PHE A 272 -10.93 -11.66 22.29
C PHE A 272 -10.56 -13.13 22.09
N GLU A 273 -10.56 -13.92 23.17
CA GLU A 273 -10.30 -15.36 23.08
C GLU A 273 -11.52 -16.13 22.59
N SER A 274 -12.69 -15.95 23.22
CA SER A 274 -13.95 -16.58 22.81
C SER A 274 -15.17 -15.88 23.39
N THR A 275 -16.34 -16.06 22.76
CA THR A 275 -17.63 -15.56 23.27
C THR A 275 -17.96 -16.13 24.65
N GLN A 276 -17.68 -17.41 24.88
CA GLN A 276 -17.94 -18.07 26.16
C GLN A 276 -17.10 -17.46 27.28
N LYS A 277 -15.78 -17.32 27.07
CA LYS A 277 -14.89 -16.68 28.05
C LYS A 277 -15.28 -15.23 28.33
N ALA A 278 -15.64 -14.46 27.29
CA ALA A 278 -16.09 -13.09 27.46
C ALA A 278 -17.38 -12.97 28.29
N ILE A 279 -18.31 -13.92 28.14
CA ILE A 279 -19.55 -13.97 28.95
C ILE A 279 -19.25 -14.42 30.39
N GLU A 280 -18.41 -15.45 30.57
CA GLU A 280 -18.07 -16.01 31.88
C GLU A 280 -17.25 -15.04 32.74
N GLU A 281 -16.29 -14.33 32.12
CA GLU A 281 -15.39 -13.40 32.79
C GLU A 281 -15.91 -11.94 32.77
N GLY A 282 -17.02 -11.67 32.06
CA GLY A 282 -17.55 -10.33 31.88
C GLY A 282 -16.59 -9.38 31.16
N CYS A 283 -15.73 -9.91 30.28
CA CYS A 283 -14.74 -9.11 29.56
C CYS A 283 -15.40 -8.18 28.53
N ASP A 284 -15.09 -6.89 28.63
CA ASP A 284 -15.37 -5.87 27.60
C ASP A 284 -14.07 -5.55 26.82
N ILE A 285 -14.12 -4.70 25.78
CA ILE A 285 -12.93 -4.26 25.05
C ILE A 285 -12.00 -3.50 26.00
N HIS A 286 -11.03 -4.20 26.60
CA HIS A 286 -9.95 -3.58 27.33
C HIS A 286 -9.00 -2.91 26.35
N SER A 287 -9.04 -1.58 26.34
CA SER A 287 -8.14 -0.75 25.54
C SER A 287 -7.22 0.02 26.48
N LYS A 288 -5.91 -0.15 26.31
CA LYS A 288 -4.93 0.71 26.98
C LYS A 288 -4.66 1.91 26.08
N THR A 289 -5.06 3.09 26.54
CA THR A 289 -4.85 4.34 25.80
C THR A 289 -3.60 5.04 26.29
N GLU A 290 -2.70 5.35 25.37
CA GLU A 290 -1.51 6.17 25.58
C GLU A 290 -1.70 7.53 24.89
N ILE A 291 -1.41 8.62 25.59
CA ILE A 291 -1.42 9.96 25.01
C ILE A 291 -0.04 10.18 24.39
N LEU A 292 0.01 10.29 23.06
CA LEU A 292 1.25 10.48 22.31
C LEU A 292 1.62 11.96 22.24
N GLU A 293 0.62 12.81 22.03
CA GLU A 293 0.80 14.25 21.90
C GLU A 293 -0.38 14.97 22.56
N GLN A 294 -0.10 16.08 23.24
CA GLN A 294 -1.12 17.01 23.72
C GLN A 294 -0.98 18.34 23.00
N ASN A 295 -2.07 18.80 22.40
CA ASN A 295 -2.11 20.11 21.77
C ASN A 295 -2.06 21.18 22.87
N GLN A 296 -1.05 22.07 22.81
CA GLN A 296 -0.92 23.18 23.75
C GLN A 296 -2.07 24.20 23.62
N ALA A 297 -2.67 24.29 22.43
CA ALA A 297 -3.83 25.12 22.14
C ALA A 297 -4.93 24.31 21.46
N ARG A 298 -6.19 24.63 21.77
CA ARG A 298 -7.34 23.93 21.18
C ARG A 298 -7.37 24.14 19.67
N ILE A 299 -7.40 23.03 18.92
CA ILE A 299 -7.60 23.08 17.47
C ILE A 299 -9.08 23.35 17.18
N TYR A 300 -9.35 24.44 16.45
CA TYR A 300 -10.68 24.80 15.98
C TYR A 300 -10.94 24.20 14.60
N ASN A 301 -12.22 23.95 14.27
CA ASN A 301 -12.62 23.40 12.97
C ASN A 301 -12.05 24.19 11.79
N VAL A 302 -11.94 25.52 11.91
CA VAL A 302 -11.37 26.40 10.87
C VAL A 302 -9.89 26.08 10.53
N ALA A 303 -9.14 25.51 11.47
CA ALA A 303 -7.74 25.14 11.29
C ALA A 303 -7.55 23.74 10.65
N THR A 304 -8.62 22.98 10.46
CA THR A 304 -8.59 21.68 9.76
C THR A 304 -8.62 21.87 8.24
N ASP A 305 -8.25 20.83 7.49
CA ASP A 305 -8.33 20.86 6.02
C ASP A 305 -9.76 21.14 5.55
N MET A 306 -10.74 20.46 6.14
CA MET A 306 -12.16 20.68 5.83
C MET A 306 -12.60 22.11 6.19
N GLY A 307 -12.12 22.64 7.31
CA GLY A 307 -12.40 24.02 7.70
C GLY A 307 -11.89 25.04 6.69
N ARG A 308 -10.65 24.86 6.21
CA ARG A 308 -10.06 25.68 5.16
C ARG A 308 -10.83 25.58 3.85
N GLU A 309 -11.24 24.38 3.46
CA GLU A 309 -12.07 24.16 2.26
C GLU A 309 -13.44 24.85 2.38
N MET A 310 -14.10 24.75 3.55
CA MET A 310 -15.35 25.46 3.80
C MET A 310 -15.17 26.99 3.75
N GLN A 311 -14.09 27.53 4.32
CA GLN A 311 -13.80 28.96 4.24
C GLN A 311 -13.58 29.42 2.79
N LYS A 312 -12.83 28.65 2.00
CA LYS A 312 -12.65 28.91 0.57
C LYS A 312 -14.00 28.93 -0.16
N ARG A 313 -14.84 27.93 0.08
CA ARG A 313 -16.18 27.85 -0.54
C ARG A 313 -17.08 29.02 -0.14
N ILE A 314 -17.02 29.45 1.12
CA ILE A 314 -17.74 30.64 1.60
C ILE A 314 -17.26 31.89 0.85
N ALA A 315 -15.95 32.05 0.67
CA ALA A 315 -15.39 33.18 -0.08
C ALA A 315 -15.80 33.16 -1.56
N GLU A 316 -15.76 32.00 -2.21
CA GLU A 316 -16.20 31.82 -3.59
C GLU A 316 -17.70 32.13 -3.76
N LEU A 317 -18.56 31.65 -2.86
CA LEU A 317 -20.00 31.94 -2.89
C LEU A 317 -20.31 33.42 -2.64
N LYS A 318 -19.55 34.08 -1.76
CA LYS A 318 -19.67 35.53 -1.55
C LYS A 318 -19.26 36.29 -2.82
N GLY A 319 -18.14 35.92 -3.45
CA GLY A 319 -17.70 36.52 -4.71
C GLY A 319 -18.72 36.32 -5.84
N LEU A 320 -19.33 35.14 -5.93
CA LEU A 320 -20.40 34.85 -6.88
C LEU A 320 -21.63 35.74 -6.63
N LEU A 321 -22.06 35.85 -5.37
CA LEU A 321 -23.19 36.71 -4.99
C LEU A 321 -22.92 38.17 -5.34
N ASP A 322 -21.72 38.66 -5.07
CA ASP A 322 -21.33 40.04 -5.42
C ASP A 322 -21.30 40.24 -6.94
N ALA A 323 -20.81 39.27 -7.71
CA ALA A 323 -20.83 39.33 -9.18
C ALA A 323 -22.25 39.39 -9.75
N TYR A 324 -23.23 38.70 -9.15
CA TYR A 324 -24.65 38.88 -9.51
C TYR A 324 -25.16 40.28 -9.14
N ARG A 325 -24.85 40.76 -7.94
CA ARG A 325 -25.30 42.09 -7.45
C ARG A 325 -24.79 43.25 -8.29
N VAL A 326 -23.56 43.15 -8.80
CA VAL A 326 -22.97 44.19 -9.68
C VAL A 326 -23.25 43.94 -11.17
N GLY A 327 -24.02 42.90 -11.51
CA GLY A 327 -24.41 42.59 -12.89
C GLY A 327 -23.28 42.04 -13.78
N LEU A 328 -22.16 41.62 -13.20
CA LEU A 328 -21.09 40.93 -13.94
C LEU A 328 -21.54 39.54 -14.43
N ILE A 329 -22.43 38.89 -13.68
CA ILE A 329 -23.10 37.64 -14.08
C ILE A 329 -24.59 37.92 -14.15
N LYS A 330 -25.20 37.58 -15.28
CA LYS A 330 -26.66 37.69 -15.47
C LYS A 330 -27.35 36.48 -14.88
N GLU A 331 -28.49 36.71 -14.24
CA GLU A 331 -29.39 35.64 -13.84
C GLU A 331 -29.98 34.98 -15.09
N ASN A 332 -29.77 33.67 -15.25
CA ASN A 332 -30.46 32.89 -16.27
C ASN A 332 -31.83 32.51 -15.69
N ILE A 333 -32.84 33.31 -16.03
CA ILE A 333 -34.23 32.94 -15.82
C ILE A 333 -34.62 32.09 -17.03
N GLU A 334 -34.57 30.76 -16.90
CA GLU A 334 -35.28 29.90 -17.85
C GLU A 334 -36.79 30.13 -17.62
N ALA A 335 -37.46 30.63 -18.65
CA ALA A 335 -38.89 31.00 -18.64
C ALA A 335 -39.81 29.79 -18.84
#